data_AF-A0A819VBE9-F1
#
_entry.id   AF-A0A819VBE9-F1
#
_cell.length_a   1.000
_cell.length_b   1.000
_cell.length_c   1.000
_cell.angle_alpha   90.00
_cell.angle_beta   90.00
_cell.angle_gamma   90.00
#
_symmetry.space_group_name_H-M   'P 1'
#
loop_
_entity.id
_entity.type
_entity.pdbx_description
1 polymer ?
#
loop_
_entity_poly.entity_id
_entity_poly.type
_entity_poly.pdbx_seq_one_letter_code
_entity_poly.pdbx_strand_id
1 'polypeptide(L)'
;MKNKLYLPNHLAGIKRTFIRLRFHDIDHLMKARKELQPIVKRNIEQQIDGIIELREFDIPYHSRETLHFLNIIRYDVRVEQPELIILAFDFECTKMRLKFPTHASDQIKLRQKNQ
;
A
#
# COMPACT_ATOMS: atom_id res chain seq x y z
N MET A 1 -0.78 11.97 4.47
CA MET A 1 -1.08 12.79 5.67
C MET A 1 -2.10 12.05 6.54
N LYS A 2 -1.66 11.09 7.36
CA LYS A 2 -2.53 10.57 8.43
C LYS A 2 -2.46 11.59 9.57
N ASN A 3 -3.56 12.33 9.74
CA ASN A 3 -3.68 13.38 10.75
C ASN A 3 -3.45 12.77 12.14
N LYS A 4 -2.49 13.34 12.87
CA LYS A 4 -2.05 12.91 14.21
C LYS A 4 -3.07 13.29 15.28
N LEU A 5 -4.35 12.95 15.10
CA LEU A 5 -5.45 13.27 16.01
C LEU A 5 -5.38 12.54 17.36
N TYR A 6 -4.46 11.60 17.54
CA TYR A 6 -4.42 10.71 18.71
C TYR A 6 -3.42 11.11 19.81
N LEU A 7 -2.68 12.21 19.65
CA LEU A 7 -1.71 12.64 20.66
C LEU A 7 -2.26 13.81 21.48
N PRO A 8 -2.14 13.80 22.82
CA PRO A 8 -2.39 15.01 23.59
C PRO A 8 -1.44 16.10 23.05
N ASN A 9 -1.98 17.28 22.76
CA ASN A 9 -1.30 18.45 22.16
C ASN A 9 -1.08 18.43 20.63
N HIS A 10 -1.79 17.59 19.86
CA HIS A 10 -1.71 17.64 18.39
C HIS A 10 -2.24 18.93 17.74
N LEU A 11 -3.00 19.73 18.49
CA LEU A 11 -3.45 21.09 18.11
C LEU A 11 -2.46 22.19 18.54
N ALA A 12 -1.45 21.88 19.37
CA ALA A 12 -0.53 22.86 19.95
C ALA A 12 0.59 23.32 18.99
N GLY A 13 0.55 22.92 17.71
CA GLY A 13 1.54 23.34 16.72
C GLY A 13 2.96 22.80 16.93
N ILE A 14 3.18 21.91 17.91
CA ILE A 14 4.49 21.33 18.21
C ILE A 14 4.94 20.45 17.04
N LYS A 15 5.91 20.96 16.27
CA LYS A 15 6.54 20.23 15.17
C LYS A 15 7.53 19.23 15.76
N ARG A 16 7.25 17.94 15.60
CA ARG A 16 8.22 16.88 15.90
C ARG A 16 9.31 16.87 14.83
N THR A 17 10.56 16.82 15.25
CA THR A 17 11.71 16.64 14.37
C THR A 17 11.76 15.17 13.89
N PHE A 18 11.93 14.97 12.59
CA PHE A 18 12.07 13.65 11.99
C PHE A 18 13.40 13.55 11.25
N ILE A 19 14.00 12.37 11.29
CA ILE A 19 15.12 12.01 10.42
C ILE A 19 14.55 11.19 9.26
N ARG A 20 14.77 11.65 8.03
CA ARG A 20 14.36 10.93 6.83
C ARG A 20 15.49 10.02 6.37
N LEU A 21 15.24 8.71 6.41
CA LEU A 21 16.14 7.70 5.87
C LEU A 21 15.77 7.37 4.42
N ARG A 22 16.78 7.17 3.57
CA ARG A 22 16.62 6.73 2.17
C ARG A 22 17.43 5.49 1.96
N PHE A 23 16.87 4.55 1.20
CA PHE A 23 17.48 3.27 0.87
C PHE A 23 17.36 3.06 -0.64
N HIS A 24 18.33 2.36 -1.23
CA HIS A 24 18.29 1.99 -2.64
C HIS A 24 17.33 0.83 -2.93
N ASP A 25 16.99 0.03 -1.91
CA ASP A 25 16.15 -1.16 -2.03
C ASP A 25 15.27 -1.38 -0.78
N ILE A 26 14.15 -2.08 -0.96
CA ILE A 26 13.22 -2.53 0.07
C ILE A 26 13.93 -3.45 1.07
N ASP A 27 14.86 -4.30 0.63
CA ASP A 27 15.58 -5.20 1.54
C ASP A 27 16.40 -4.44 2.59
N HIS A 28 17.07 -3.36 2.19
CA HIS A 28 17.81 -2.48 3.10
C HIS A 28 16.88 -1.74 4.06
N LEU A 29 15.72 -1.27 3.58
CA LEU A 29 14.69 -0.68 4.43
C LEU A 29 14.17 -1.68 5.47
N MET A 30 13.92 -2.93 5.06
CA MET A 30 13.42 -3.98 5.94
C MET A 30 14.47 -4.40 6.97
N LYS A 31 15.75 -4.46 6.59
CA LYS A 31 16.86 -4.70 7.53
C LYS A 31 16.97 -3.59 8.58
N ALA A 32 16.97 -2.32 8.15
CA ALA A 32 17.01 -1.17 9.06
C ALA A 32 15.80 -1.16 10.01
N ARG A 33 14.60 -1.50 9.51
CA ARG A 33 13.41 -1.65 10.35
C ARG A 33 13.59 -2.72 11.42
N LYS A 34 14.13 -3.89 11.05
CA LYS A 34 14.35 -5.02 11.97
C LYS A 34 15.32 -4.65 13.09
N GLU A 35 16.35 -3.86 12.79
CA GLU A 35 17.33 -3.39 13.77
C GLU A 35 16.79 -2.26 14.65
N LEU A 36 16.01 -1.32 14.09
CA LEU A 36 15.51 -0.16 14.82
C LEU A 36 14.26 -0.46 15.68
N GLN A 37 13.40 -1.41 15.28
CA GLN A 37 12.20 -1.75 16.04
C GLN A 37 12.45 -2.10 17.53
N PRO A 38 13.41 -2.99 17.89
CA PRO A 38 13.65 -3.31 19.29
C PRO A 38 14.20 -2.12 20.08
N ILE A 39 15.01 -1.25 19.44
CA ILE A 39 15.55 -0.04 20.07
C ILE A 39 14.41 0.93 20.41
N VAL A 40 13.50 1.15 19.45
CA VAL A 40 12.33 2.01 19.67
C VAL A 40 11.45 1.46 20.79
N LYS A 41 11.18 0.15 20.78
CA LYS A 41 10.39 -0.49 21.85
C LYS A 41 11.02 -0.29 23.23
N ARG A 42 12.33 -0.53 23.34
CA ARG A 42 13.09 -0.32 24.57
C ARG A 42 13.04 1.13 25.05
N ASN A 43 13.22 2.09 24.15
CA ASN A 43 13.19 3.50 24.50
C ASN A 43 11.83 3.95 25.02
N ILE A 44 10.74 3.44 24.43
CA ILE A 44 9.38 3.69 24.90
C ILE A 44 9.17 3.09 26.30
N GLU A 45 9.55 1.82 26.50
CA GLU A 45 9.40 1.11 27.78
C GLU A 45 10.21 1.75 28.91
N GLN A 46 11.43 2.21 28.60
CA GLN A 46 12.35 2.82 29.58
C GLN A 46 12.17 4.35 29.69
N GLN A 47 11.22 4.95 28.96
CA GLN A 47 11.00 6.40 28.88
C GLN A 47 12.30 7.18 28.61
N ILE A 48 13.15 6.63 27.73
CA ILE A 48 14.41 7.26 27.34
C ILE A 48 14.14 8.27 26.23
N ASP A 49 14.62 9.50 26.39
CA ASP A 49 14.63 10.49 25.33
C ASP A 49 15.56 10.04 24.18
N GLY A 50 14.98 9.79 23.00
CA GLY A 50 15.71 9.25 21.85
C GLY A 50 14.81 8.91 20.67
N ILE A 51 15.16 7.86 19.92
CA ILE A 51 14.32 7.35 18.82
C ILE A 51 13.12 6.63 19.43
N ILE A 52 11.96 7.29 19.39
CA ILE A 52 10.71 6.83 20.03
C ILE A 52 9.68 6.29 19.04
N GLU A 53 9.90 6.43 17.73
CA GLU A 53 8.90 6.01 16.74
C GLU A 53 9.54 5.75 15.37
N LEU A 54 9.10 4.69 14.69
CA LEU A 54 9.29 4.48 13.26
C LEU A 54 7.97 4.76 12.55
N ARG A 55 8.03 5.50 11.43
CA ARG A 55 6.84 5.84 10.64
C ARG A 55 7.06 5.57 9.17
N GLU A 56 5.94 5.37 8.48
CA GLU A 56 5.87 5.31 7.01
C GLU A 56 6.81 4.26 6.40
N PHE A 57 7.09 3.17 7.11
CA PHE A 57 7.91 2.05 6.60
C PHE A 57 7.07 1.03 5.83
N ASP A 58 5.76 0.99 6.06
CA ASP A 58 4.79 0.04 5.49
C ASP A 58 4.12 0.56 4.21
N ILE A 59 4.39 1.80 3.81
CA ILE A 59 3.87 2.36 2.56
C ILE A 59 4.57 1.66 1.38
N PRO A 60 3.83 0.94 0.51
CA PRO A 60 4.40 0.29 -0.67
C PRO A 60 5.16 1.28 -1.55
N TYR A 61 6.25 0.82 -2.17
CA TYR A 61 7.11 1.68 -2.97
C TYR A 61 6.34 2.41 -4.09
N HIS A 62 5.48 1.69 -4.83
CA HIS A 62 4.64 2.28 -5.89
C HIS A 62 3.70 3.39 -5.38
N SER A 63 3.24 3.33 -4.12
CA SER A 63 2.42 4.38 -3.52
C SER A 63 3.22 5.63 -3.14
N ARG A 64 4.53 5.49 -2.87
CA ARG A 64 5.42 6.63 -2.61
C ARG A 64 5.81 7.34 -3.89
N GLU A 65 6.15 6.55 -4.91
CA GLU A 65 6.50 7.06 -6.23
C GLU A 65 5.31 7.78 -6.87
N THR A 66 4.11 7.22 -6.80
CA THR A 66 2.90 7.90 -7.33
C THR A 66 2.65 9.26 -6.69
N LEU A 67 2.93 9.45 -5.40
CA LEU A 67 2.82 10.77 -4.75
C LEU A 67 3.86 11.77 -5.27
N HIS A 68 5.08 11.30 -5.58
CA HIS A 68 6.13 12.14 -6.17
C HIS A 68 5.80 12.49 -7.63
N PHE A 69 5.38 11.49 -8.41
CA PHE A 69 4.98 11.66 -9.82
C PHE A 69 3.70 12.49 -9.99
N LEU A 70 2.69 12.38 -9.11
CA LEU A 70 1.48 13.21 -9.20
C LEU A 70 1.80 14.70 -9.05
N ASN A 71 2.80 15.04 -8.23
CA ASN A 71 3.23 16.42 -8.08
C ASN A 71 3.97 16.94 -9.32
N ILE A 72 4.57 16.05 -10.12
CA ILE A 72 5.24 16.38 -11.38
C ILE A 72 4.20 16.56 -12.50
N ILE A 73 3.21 15.66 -12.62
CA ILE A 73 2.21 15.67 -13.70
C ILE A 73 1.19 16.83 -13.54
N ARG A 74 1.04 17.37 -12.31
CA ARG A 74 0.20 18.56 -12.07
C ARG A 74 0.68 19.83 -12.79
N TYR A 75 1.91 19.85 -13.28
CA TYR A 75 2.43 20.92 -14.11
C TYR A 75 2.35 20.51 -15.60
N ASP A 76 1.36 21.07 -16.29
CA ASP A 76 1.33 21.38 -17.74
C ASP A 76 1.13 20.30 -18.82
N VAL A 77 0.79 19.04 -18.52
CA VAL A 77 0.41 18.10 -19.59
C VAL A 77 -1.01 17.59 -19.43
N ARG A 78 -1.94 18.20 -20.17
CA ARG A 78 -3.28 17.63 -20.40
C ARG A 78 -3.14 16.49 -21.42
N VAL A 79 -2.95 15.28 -20.93
CA VAL A 79 -2.98 14.07 -21.75
C VAL A 79 -4.44 13.64 -21.89
N GLU A 80 -4.92 13.48 -23.13
CA GLU A 80 -6.24 12.88 -23.38
C GLU A 80 -6.25 11.44 -22.87
N GLN A 81 -7.37 11.01 -22.29
CA GLN A 81 -7.51 9.66 -21.76
C GLN A 81 -7.31 8.65 -22.90
N PRO A 82 -6.41 7.66 -22.77
CA PRO A 82 -6.21 6.67 -23.82
C PRO A 82 -7.44 5.78 -23.97
N GLU A 83 -7.76 5.39 -25.20
CA GLU A 83 -8.77 4.36 -25.47
C GLU A 83 -8.20 2.99 -25.10
N LEU A 84 -8.69 2.44 -23.99
CA LEU A 84 -8.29 1.11 -23.51
C LEU A 84 -9.04 0.03 -24.27
N ILE A 85 -8.30 -0.96 -24.81
CA ILE A 85 -8.91 -2.19 -25.29
C ILE A 85 -9.25 -3.05 -24.06
N ILE A 86 -10.53 -3.06 -23.69
CA ILE A 86 -11.03 -3.80 -22.53
C ILE A 86 -11.59 -5.15 -22.99
N LEU A 87 -10.97 -6.24 -22.53
CA LEU A 87 -11.54 -7.58 -22.65
C LEU A 87 -12.29 -7.93 -21.36
N ALA A 88 -13.61 -8.01 -21.44
CA ALA A 88 -14.46 -8.54 -20.37
C ALA A 88 -15.05 -9.88 -20.81
N PHE A 89 -14.87 -10.91 -19.99
CA PHE A 89 -15.45 -12.24 -20.21
C PHE A 89 -16.23 -12.69 -18.98
N ASP A 90 -17.31 -13.41 -19.24
CA ASP A 90 -18.13 -14.09 -18.24
C ASP A 90 -18.15 -15.58 -18.61
N PHE A 91 -17.87 -16.44 -17.65
CA PHE A 91 -17.84 -17.89 -17.88
C PHE A 91 -18.74 -18.57 -16.86
N GLU A 92 -19.44 -19.60 -17.32
CA GLU A 92 -20.24 -20.45 -16.46
C GLU A 92 -19.47 -21.74 -16.19
N CYS A 93 -19.83 -22.48 -15.15
CA CYS A 93 -19.30 -23.82 -14.90
C CYS A 93 -20.43 -24.74 -14.47
N THR A 94 -20.25 -26.05 -14.66
CA THR A 94 -21.13 -27.01 -13.99
C THR A 94 -20.97 -26.92 -12.48
N LYS A 95 -21.99 -27.34 -11.74
CA LYS A 95 -21.88 -27.56 -10.30
C LYS A 95 -22.84 -28.64 -9.86
N MET A 96 -22.42 -29.45 -8.89
CA MET A 96 -23.34 -30.33 -8.18
C MET A 96 -24.40 -29.53 -7.42
N ARG A 97 -25.62 -30.09 -7.28
CA ARG A 97 -26.67 -29.45 -6.47
C ARG A 97 -26.17 -29.20 -5.06
N LEU A 98 -26.47 -28.00 -4.54
CA LEU A 98 -26.14 -27.55 -3.18
C LEU A 98 -24.63 -27.54 -2.87
N LYS A 99 -23.75 -27.62 -3.87
CA LYS A 99 -22.31 -27.47 -3.69
C LYS A 99 -21.77 -26.30 -4.53
N PHE A 100 -20.65 -25.75 -4.08
CA PHE A 100 -19.87 -24.84 -4.91
C PHE A 100 -19.18 -25.62 -6.04
N PRO A 101 -18.94 -24.98 -7.20
CA PRO A 101 -18.13 -25.58 -8.26
C PRO A 101 -16.74 -25.94 -7.76
N THR A 102 -16.21 -27.08 -8.19
CA THR A 102 -14.83 -27.49 -7.90
C THR A 102 -14.09 -27.77 -9.20
N HIS A 103 -12.83 -27.33 -9.28
CA HIS A 103 -11.99 -27.51 -10.46
C HIS A 103 -11.76 -28.99 -10.85
N ALA A 104 -11.94 -29.92 -9.90
CA ALA A 104 -11.74 -31.35 -10.14
C ALA A 104 -12.95 -32.04 -10.79
N SER A 105 -14.18 -31.60 -10.47
CA SER A 105 -15.40 -32.26 -10.94
C SER A 105 -16.18 -31.45 -11.97
N ASP A 106 -15.95 -30.16 -12.06
CA ASP A 106 -16.77 -29.26 -12.85
C ASP A 106 -16.07 -28.74 -14.11
N GLN A 107 -16.84 -28.62 -15.19
CA GLN A 107 -16.34 -28.16 -16.47
C GLN A 107 -16.73 -26.69 -16.71
N ILE A 108 -15.77 -25.91 -17.22
CA ILE A 108 -16.01 -24.54 -17.68
C ILE A 108 -16.87 -24.60 -18.94
N LYS A 109 -17.93 -23.79 -18.95
CA LYS A 109 -18.80 -23.54 -20.10
C LYS A 109 -18.57 -22.11 -20.55
N LEU A 110 -17.94 -21.96 -21.70
CA LEU A 110 -17.89 -20.69 -22.39
C LEU A 110 -19.23 -20.49 -23.10
N ARG A 111 -19.89 -19.34 -22.86
CA ARG A 111 -20.99 -18.94 -23.73
C ARG A 111 -20.42 -18.54 -25.08
N GLN A 112 -20.82 -19.23 -26.15
CA GLN A 112 -20.73 -18.65 -27.48
C GLN A 112 -21.74 -17.50 -27.53
N LYS A 113 -21.25 -16.26 -27.61
CA LYS A 113 -22.12 -15.13 -27.97
C LYS A 113 -22.52 -15.36 -29.42
N ASN A 114 -23.73 -15.83 -29.67
CA ASN A 114 -24.31 -15.80 -31.01
C ASN A 114 -24.26 -14.34 -31.48
N GLN A 115 -23.59 -14.11 -32.60
CA GLN A 115 -23.69 -12.86 -33.35
C GLN A 115 -25.12 -12.68 -33.86
#